data_AF-A0A529MT67-F1
#
_entry.id   AF-A0A529MT67-F1
#
_cell.length_a   1.000
_cell.length_b   1.000
_cell.length_c   1.000
_cell.angle_alpha   90.00
_cell.angle_beta   90.00
_cell.angle_gamma   90.00
#
_symmetry.space_group_name_H-M   'P 1'
#
loop_
_entity.id
_entity.type
_entity.pdbx_description
1 polymer ?
#
loop_
_entity_poly.entity_id
_entity_poly.type
_entity_poly.pdbx_seq_one_letter_code
_entity_poly.pdbx_strand_id
1 'polypeptide(L)'
;KPVIFAYHGYPWTIHRLTYRRTNHDNIHVRGYNEEGTTTTPFDMTVLNGLDRYHLVLGVLDRIPEPAGAHIQLKQAMEGKLIEHHAYIRERGQDMPDILGWKWEQ
;
A
#
# COMPACT_ATOMS: atom_id res chain seq x y z
N LYS A 1 -9.77 9.31 14.72
CA LYS A 1 -9.24 9.64 13.37
C LYS A 1 -8.76 8.34 12.72
N PRO A 2 -8.88 8.18 11.39
CA PRO A 2 -8.37 7.01 10.68
C PRO A 2 -6.86 6.84 10.89
N VAL A 3 -6.40 5.59 11.02
CA VAL A 3 -4.99 5.20 11.15
C VAL A 3 -4.70 4.15 10.09
N ILE A 4 -3.79 4.45 9.16
CA ILE A 4 -3.21 3.46 8.26
C ILE A 4 -1.97 2.89 8.95
N PHE A 5 -1.94 1.57 9.14
CA PHE A 5 -0.87 0.90 9.86
C PHE A 5 -0.20 -0.13 8.93
N ALA A 6 1.01 0.16 8.48
CA ALA A 6 1.84 -0.80 7.74
C ALA A 6 2.59 -1.70 8.73
N TYR A 7 2.42 -3.02 8.63
CA TYR A 7 2.99 -3.99 9.54
C TYR A 7 3.73 -5.10 8.77
N HIS A 8 4.87 -5.55 9.30
CA HIS A 8 5.71 -6.55 8.63
C HIS A 8 5.12 -7.97 8.67
N GLY A 9 4.24 -8.25 9.63
CA GLY A 9 3.62 -9.56 9.81
C GLY A 9 2.12 -9.55 9.52
N TYR A 10 1.42 -10.53 10.08
CA TYR A 10 -0.02 -10.68 9.90
C TYR A 10 -0.81 -9.50 10.53
N PRO A 11 -1.70 -8.82 9.76
CA PRO A 11 -2.52 -7.72 10.25
C PRO A 11 -3.32 -8.04 11.53
N TRP A 12 -3.76 -9.30 11.63
CA TRP A 12 -4.55 -9.80 12.76
C TRP A 12 -3.85 -9.64 14.11
N THR A 13 -2.52 -9.71 14.15
CA THR A 13 -1.75 -9.50 15.39
C THR A 13 -1.98 -8.11 15.95
N ILE A 14 -1.94 -7.08 15.10
CA ILE A 14 -2.17 -5.70 15.53
C ILE A 14 -3.61 -5.53 16.02
N HIS A 15 -4.60 -6.01 15.26
CA HIS A 15 -6.01 -5.93 15.68
C HIS A 15 -6.25 -6.58 17.05
N ARG A 16 -5.63 -7.74 17.34
CA ARG A 16 -5.73 -8.39 18.65
C ARG A 16 -5.02 -7.63 19.76
N LEU A 17 -3.87 -7.00 19.48
CA LEU A 17 -3.15 -6.21 20.49
C LEU A 17 -3.86 -4.89 20.80
N THR A 18 -4.59 -4.33 19.83
CA THR A 18 -5.25 -3.04 19.95
C THR A 18 -6.75 -3.12 20.24
N TYR A 19 -7.37 -4.29 20.33
CA TYR A 19 -8.84 -4.45 20.38
C TYR A 19 -9.56 -3.71 21.52
N ARG A 20 -8.87 -3.31 22.59
CA ARG A 20 -9.42 -2.49 23.71
C ARG A 20 -8.82 -1.09 23.80
N ARG A 21 -7.96 -0.72 22.86
CA ARG A 21 -7.34 0.61 22.84
C ARG A 21 -8.35 1.62 22.30
N THR A 22 -8.35 2.82 22.85
CA THR A 22 -9.10 3.94 22.29
C THR A 22 -8.78 4.08 20.79
N ASN A 23 -9.80 4.31 19.96
CA ASN A 23 -9.70 4.46 18.50
C ASN A 23 -9.38 3.18 17.71
N HIS A 24 -9.48 1.98 18.29
CA HIS A 24 -9.16 0.72 17.59
C HIS A 24 -10.00 0.47 16.34
N ASP A 25 -11.27 0.91 16.32
CA ASP A 25 -12.15 0.78 15.15
C ASP A 25 -11.64 1.53 13.91
N ASN A 26 -10.77 2.52 14.13
CA ASN A 26 -10.17 3.33 13.06
C ASN A 26 -8.78 2.85 12.67
N ILE A 27 -8.30 1.72 13.19
CA ILE A 27 -7.00 1.15 12.83
C ILE A 27 -7.19 0.22 11.62
N HIS A 28 -6.55 0.56 10.51
CA HIS A 28 -6.59 -0.19 9.27
C HIS A 28 -5.20 -0.72 8.96
N VAL A 29 -5.01 -2.00 9.29
CA VAL A 29 -3.71 -2.64 9.21
C VAL A 29 -3.54 -3.27 7.84
N ARG A 30 -2.41 -2.98 7.19
CA ARG A 30 -1.89 -3.69 6.02
C ARG A 30 -0.65 -4.46 6.48
N GLY A 31 -0.47 -5.66 5.96
CA GLY A 31 0.66 -6.50 6.32
C GLY A 31 0.71 -7.74 5.44
N TYR A 32 1.42 -8.75 5.91
CA TYR A 32 1.55 -10.00 5.16
C TYR A 32 0.21 -10.75 5.08
N ASN A 33 -0.21 -11.07 3.86
CA ASN A 33 -1.46 -11.75 3.52
C ASN A 33 -1.21 -13.12 2.88
N GLU A 34 -0.03 -13.71 3.09
CA GLU A 34 0.37 -15.02 2.51
C GLU A 34 0.55 -15.02 0.99
N GLU A 35 0.64 -13.83 0.40
CA GLU A 35 0.90 -13.67 -1.03
C GLU A 35 2.39 -13.49 -1.28
N GLY A 36 2.94 -14.26 -2.22
CA GLY A 36 4.35 -14.21 -2.54
C GLY A 36 4.79 -15.28 -3.53
N THR A 37 5.81 -14.94 -4.33
CA THR A 37 6.45 -15.87 -5.27
C THR A 37 7.86 -15.37 -5.58
N THR A 38 8.60 -16.07 -6.45
CA THR A 38 9.85 -15.55 -6.99
C THR A 38 9.55 -14.33 -7.87
N THR A 39 9.71 -13.13 -7.31
CA THR A 39 9.43 -11.85 -7.98
C THR A 39 10.38 -10.76 -7.46
N THR A 40 10.19 -9.52 -7.88
CA THR A 40 11.02 -8.38 -7.48
C THR A 40 10.69 -7.90 -6.05
N PRO A 41 11.63 -7.24 -5.35
CA PRO A 41 11.43 -6.80 -3.97
C PRO A 41 10.19 -5.92 -3.76
N PHE A 42 9.93 -4.94 -4.63
CA PHE A 42 8.74 -4.10 -4.49
C PHE A 42 7.46 -4.86 -4.86
N ASP A 43 7.49 -5.75 -5.84
CA ASP A 43 6.33 -6.58 -6.20
C ASP A 43 5.87 -7.46 -5.04
N MET A 44 6.79 -8.00 -4.22
CA MET A 44 6.42 -8.70 -2.98
C MET A 44 5.55 -7.85 -2.04
N THR A 45 5.75 -6.52 -2.01
CA THR A 45 4.91 -5.60 -1.23
C THR A 45 3.59 -5.29 -1.93
N VAL A 46 3.57 -5.25 -3.27
CA VAL A 46 2.37 -5.05 -4.09
C VAL A 46 1.41 -6.23 -3.94
N LEU A 47 1.92 -7.46 -3.99
CA LEU A 47 1.13 -8.68 -3.79
C LEU A 47 0.40 -8.70 -2.44
N ASN A 48 1.01 -8.09 -1.41
CA ASN A 48 0.43 -7.99 -0.07
C ASN A 48 -0.37 -6.68 0.15
N GLY A 49 -0.51 -5.83 -0.87
CA GLY A 49 -1.17 -4.53 -0.77
C GLY A 49 -0.52 -3.60 0.27
N LEU A 50 0.77 -3.79 0.53
CA LEU A 50 1.58 -3.05 1.51
C LEU A 50 2.45 -1.97 0.85
N ASP A 51 2.52 -1.95 -0.47
CA ASP A 51 3.30 -0.96 -1.21
C ASP A 51 2.72 0.46 -1.11
N ARG A 52 3.54 1.43 -1.51
CA ARG A 52 3.21 2.86 -1.42
C ARG A 52 1.92 3.25 -2.16
N TYR A 53 1.60 2.62 -3.29
CA TYR A 53 0.42 2.96 -4.08
C TYR A 53 -0.85 2.50 -3.35
N HIS A 54 -0.86 1.25 -2.87
CA HIS A 54 -1.96 0.73 -2.07
C HIS A 54 -2.14 1.47 -0.74
N LEU A 55 -1.07 1.95 -0.11
CA LEU A 55 -1.15 2.79 1.08
C LEU A 55 -1.81 4.15 0.78
N VAL A 56 -1.44 4.81 -0.32
CA VAL A 56 -2.10 6.05 -0.77
C VAL A 56 -3.58 5.82 -1.05
N LEU A 57 -3.94 4.76 -1.76
CA LEU A 57 -5.34 4.37 -2.01
C LEU A 57 -6.09 4.16 -0.69
N GLY A 58 -5.48 3.47 0.28
CA GLY A 58 -6.04 3.28 1.61
C GLY A 58 -6.31 4.60 2.36
N VAL A 59 -5.44 5.59 2.21
CA VAL A 59 -5.68 6.94 2.76
C VAL A 59 -6.86 7.61 2.07
N LEU A 60 -6.88 7.61 0.73
CA LEU A 60 -7.92 8.28 -0.06
C LEU A 60 -9.32 7.75 0.24
N ASP A 61 -9.49 6.44 0.40
CA ASP A 61 -10.78 5.82 0.73
C ASP A 61 -11.35 6.24 2.11
N ARG A 62 -10.56 6.93 2.94
CA ARG A 62 -10.92 7.34 4.31
C ARG A 62 -11.03 8.84 4.49
N ILE A 63 -10.90 9.61 3.41
CA ILE A 63 -11.13 11.05 3.44
C ILE A 63 -12.64 11.29 3.21
N PRO A 64 -13.34 11.96 4.15
CA PRO A 64 -14.81 12.08 4.11
C PRO A 64 -15.37 12.83 2.90
N GLU A 65 -14.61 13.75 2.32
CA GLU A 65 -15.05 14.58 1.18
C GLU A 65 -14.10 14.38 -0.01
N PRO A 66 -14.49 13.56 -1.00
CA PRO A 66 -13.70 13.36 -2.21
C PRO A 66 -13.70 14.62 -3.08
N ALA A 67 -12.56 15.32 -3.13
CA ALA A 67 -12.34 16.37 -4.13
C ALA A 67 -12.00 15.76 -5.50
N GLY A 68 -12.15 16.52 -6.59
CA GLY A 68 -11.74 16.07 -7.93
C GLY A 68 -10.27 15.61 -8.00
N ALA A 69 -9.40 16.25 -7.20
CA ALA A 69 -7.99 15.85 -7.05
C ALA A 69 -7.82 14.43 -6.47
N HIS A 70 -8.72 13.97 -5.59
CA HIS A 70 -8.65 12.61 -5.03
C HIS A 70 -8.94 11.56 -6.10
N ILE A 71 -9.88 11.83 -7.00
CA ILE A 71 -10.20 10.93 -8.11
C ILE A 71 -9.01 10.79 -9.06
N GLN A 72 -8.40 11.92 -9.43
CA GLN A 72 -7.20 11.93 -10.28
C GLN A 72 -6.04 11.18 -9.63
N LEU A 73 -5.79 11.40 -8.34
CA LEU A 73 -4.73 10.70 -7.63
C LEU A 73 -5.02 9.19 -7.52
N LYS A 74 -6.26 8.80 -7.25
CA LYS A 74 -6.69 7.39 -7.22
C LYS A 74 -6.40 6.70 -8.56
N GLN A 75 -6.84 7.31 -9.66
CA GLN A 75 -6.58 6.81 -11.01
C GLN A 75 -5.08 6.72 -11.32
N ALA A 76 -4.29 7.70 -10.88
CA ALA A 76 -2.84 7.67 -11.05
C ALA A 76 -2.18 6.50 -10.29
N MET A 77 -2.61 6.22 -9.06
CA MET A 77 -2.10 5.07 -8.28
C MET A 77 -2.52 3.73 -8.88
N GLU A 78 -3.77 3.60 -9.33
CA GLU A 78 -4.25 2.41 -10.05
C GLU A 78 -3.48 2.20 -11.37
N GLY A 79 -3.22 3.28 -12.11
CA GLY A 79 -2.39 3.27 -13.32
C GLY A 79 -0.95 2.80 -13.03
N LYS A 80 -0.37 3.25 -11.90
CA LYS A 80 0.97 2.82 -11.47
C LYS A 80 1.04 1.34 -11.13
N LEU A 81 0.00 0.75 -10.55
CA LEU A 81 -0.07 -0.69 -10.31
C LEU A 81 -0.13 -1.49 -11.62
N ILE A 82 -0.87 -0.99 -12.62
CA ILE A 82 -0.92 -1.61 -13.96
C ILE A 82 0.44 -1.51 -14.65
N GLU A 83 1.08 -0.34 -14.61
CA GLU A 83 2.42 -0.10 -15.17
C GLU A 83 3.46 -1.03 -14.52
N HIS A 84 3.49 -1.08 -13.18
CA HIS A 84 4.35 -1.96 -12.39
C HIS A 84 4.20 -3.42 -12.83
N HIS A 85 2.96 -3.90 -12.88
CA HIS A 85 2.62 -5.25 -13.25
C HIS A 85 3.15 -5.61 -14.65
N ALA A 86 3.05 -4.70 -15.64
CA ALA A 86 3.63 -4.92 -16.96
C ALA A 86 5.16 -4.90 -16.93
N TYR A 87 5.75 -3.90 -16.27
CA TYR A 87 7.19 -3.64 -16.26
C TYR A 87 7.99 -4.79 -15.68
N ILE A 88 7.60 -5.33 -14.52
CA ILE A 88 8.37 -6.39 -13.86
C ILE A 88 8.42 -7.69 -14.67
N ARG A 89 7.37 -7.99 -15.45
CA ARG A 89 7.34 -9.18 -16.31
C ARG A 89 8.18 -9.02 -17.56
N GLU A 90 8.24 -7.81 -18.09
CA GLU A 90 9.05 -7.51 -19.26
C GLU A 90 10.55 -7.40 -18.89
N ARG A 91 10.86 -6.80 -17.74
CA ARG A 91 12.22 -6.36 -17.38
C ARG A 91 12.88 -7.15 -16.26
N GLY A 92 12.11 -7.88 -15.44
CA GLY A 92 12.64 -8.66 -14.32
C GLY A 92 13.23 -7.82 -13.17
N GLN A 93 12.94 -6.52 -13.13
CA GLN A 93 13.40 -5.59 -12.09
C GLN A 93 12.29 -4.59 -11.76
N ASP A 94 12.36 -3.98 -10.58
CA ASP A 94 11.42 -2.93 -10.18
C ASP A 94 11.55 -1.68 -11.05
N MET A 95 10.47 -0.90 -11.14
CA MET A 95 10.41 0.30 -11.96
C MET A 95 11.49 1.33 -11.53
N PRO A 96 12.01 2.16 -12.46
CA PRO A 96 13.04 3.14 -12.14
C PRO A 96 12.62 4.17 -11.10
N ASP A 97 11.34 4.55 -11.06
CA ASP A 97 10.77 5.44 -10.05
C ASP A 97 10.71 4.79 -8.64
N ILE A 98 10.70 3.46 -8.56
CA ILE A 98 10.82 2.72 -7.31
C ILE A 98 12.28 2.69 -6.85
N LEU A 99 13.19 2.29 -7.73
CA LEU A 99 14.62 2.11 -7.43
C LEU A 99 15.35 3.43 -7.18
N GLY A 100 14.97 4.49 -7.91
CA GLY A 100 15.58 5.81 -7.80
C GLY A 100 14.99 6.69 -6.70
N TRP A 101 13.93 6.24 -6.04
CA TRP A 101 13.24 7.06 -5.03
C TRP A 101 14.10 7.27 -3.78
N LYS A 102 14.11 8.51 -3.30
CA LYS A 102 14.77 8.93 -2.07
C LYS A 102 13.86 9.88 -1.32
N TRP A 103 14.00 9.90 0.00
CA TRP A 103 13.38 10.94 0.81
C TRP A 103 14.08 12.28 0.54
N GLU A 104 13.30 13.31 0.21
CA GLU A 104 13.80 14.68 0.13
C GLU A 104 14.07 15.20 1.55
N GLN A 105 15.29 15.66 1.82
CA GLN A 105 15.68 16.23 3.11
C GLN A 105 15.36 17.72 3.19
#